data_AF-A0A8T5MMW0-F1
#
_entry.id   AF-A0A8T5MMW0-F1
#
_cell.length_a   1.000
_cell.length_b   1.000
_cell.length_c   1.000
_cell.angle_alpha   90.00
_cell.angle_beta   90.00
_cell.angle_gamma   90.00
#
_symmetry.space_group_name_H-M   'P 1'
#
loop_
_entity.id
_entity.type
_entity.pdbx_description
1 polymer ?
#
loop_
_entity_poly.entity_id
_entity_poly.type
_entity_poly.pdbx_seq_one_letter_code
_entity_poly.pdbx_strand_id
1 'polypeptide(L)'
;MLTYIFTSLFVFLGVYAGALLAFIAPEELKPGRSYFRAFENTLLVFIVLILLYAYGAHLGVLILLGVAATVFLYFTSEESPVNQIAYFLLGIAYFFSTKSVDLFITVSSMIFLYGLPLGSLYVARKMKKSKRTILTDVLLNFGFFVIVALMTNLVVLYIANI
;
A
#
# COMPACT_ATOMS: atom_id res chain seq x y z
N MET A 1 13.25 -9.65 16.13
CA MET A 1 13.91 -9.95 14.84
C MET A 1 13.00 -10.71 13.89
N LEU A 2 12.56 -11.91 14.25
CA LEU A 2 11.69 -12.74 13.41
C LEU A 2 10.38 -12.03 13.02
N THR A 3 9.80 -11.26 13.96
CA THR A 3 8.62 -10.42 13.72
C THR A 3 8.80 -9.44 12.57
N TYR A 4 9.93 -8.73 12.50
CA TYR A 4 10.19 -7.74 11.43
C TYR A 4 10.28 -8.40 10.05
N ILE A 5 10.97 -9.55 9.96
CA ILE A 5 11.09 -10.31 8.71
C ILE A 5 9.71 -10.80 8.26
N PHE A 6 8.92 -11.41 9.16
CA PHE A 6 7.58 -11.86 8.81
C PHE A 6 6.66 -10.70 8.45
N THR A 7 6.65 -9.62 9.23
CA THR A 7 5.85 -8.43 8.91
C THR A 7 6.21 -7.90 7.53
N SER A 8 7.49 -7.85 7.17
CA SER A 8 7.93 -7.43 5.83
C SER A 8 7.37 -8.30 4.71
N LEU A 9 7.35 -9.62 4.92
CA LEU A 9 6.74 -10.53 3.96
C LEU A 9 5.23 -10.30 3.89
N PHE A 10 4.55 -10.17 5.02
CA PHE A 10 3.10 -9.99 5.09
C PHE A 10 2.62 -8.66 4.51
N VAL A 11 3.33 -7.56 4.75
CA VAL A 11 2.93 -6.21 4.33
C VAL A 11 2.63 -6.14 2.84
N PHE A 12 3.49 -6.74 2.01
CA PHE A 12 3.33 -6.69 0.56
C PHE A 12 2.46 -7.81 0.00
N LEU A 13 2.01 -8.77 0.84
CA LEU A 13 1.05 -9.80 0.43
C LEU A 13 -0.33 -9.25 0.10
N GLY A 14 -0.67 -8.05 0.59
CA GLY A 14 -1.95 -7.40 0.33
C GLY A 14 -2.25 -7.27 -1.16
N VAL A 15 -1.27 -6.89 -1.98
CA VAL A 15 -1.46 -6.78 -3.45
C VAL A 15 -1.73 -8.13 -4.10
N TYR A 16 -1.04 -9.18 -3.67
CA TYR A 16 -1.26 -10.51 -4.22
C TYR A 16 -2.61 -11.09 -3.78
N ALA A 17 -3.01 -10.86 -2.53
CA ALA A 17 -4.33 -11.22 -2.03
C ALA A 17 -5.44 -10.45 -2.78
N GLY A 18 -5.27 -9.15 -3.00
CA GLY A 18 -6.16 -8.33 -3.82
C GLY A 18 -6.29 -8.82 -5.25
N ALA A 19 -5.16 -9.19 -5.87
CA ALA A 19 -5.15 -9.77 -7.21
C ALA A 19 -5.88 -11.13 -7.25
N LEU A 20 -5.69 -11.97 -6.23
CA LEU A 20 -6.40 -13.25 -6.10
C LEU A 20 -7.91 -13.03 -5.95
N LEU A 21 -8.34 -12.09 -5.09
CA LEU A 21 -9.75 -11.74 -4.91
C LEU A 21 -10.40 -11.35 -6.24
N ALA A 22 -9.69 -10.58 -7.07
CA ALA A 22 -10.19 -10.19 -8.39
C ALA A 22 -10.36 -11.36 -9.37
N PHE A 23 -9.64 -12.47 -9.18
CA PHE A 23 -9.84 -13.69 -9.98
C PHE A 23 -10.94 -14.59 -9.44
N ILE A 24 -11.19 -14.55 -8.12
CA ILE A 24 -12.22 -15.36 -7.47
C ILE A 24 -13.61 -14.76 -7.73
N ALA A 25 -13.76 -13.44 -7.61
CA ALA A 25 -15.04 -12.74 -7.75
C ALA A 25 -14.96 -11.58 -8.77
N PRO A 26 -14.68 -11.87 -10.06
CA PRO A 26 -14.55 -10.84 -11.09
C PRO A 26 -15.84 -10.04 -11.34
N GLU A 27 -17.00 -10.64 -11.09
CA GLU A 27 -18.32 -10.02 -11.21
C GLU A 27 -18.52 -8.84 -10.24
N GLU A 28 -17.97 -8.93 -9.04
CA GLU A 28 -18.06 -7.89 -8.00
C GLU A 28 -17.20 -6.66 -8.29
N LEU A 29 -16.15 -6.81 -9.12
CA LEU A 29 -15.22 -5.72 -9.42
C LEU A 29 -15.83 -4.61 -10.27
N LYS A 30 -16.81 -4.94 -11.13
CA LYS A 30 -17.45 -3.95 -12.02
C LYS A 30 -18.25 -2.91 -11.22
N PRO A 31 -19.23 -3.29 -10.39
CA PRO A 31 -19.92 -2.33 -9.52
C PRO A 31 -19.03 -1.85 -8.37
N GLY A 32 -18.10 -2.69 -7.88
CA GLY A 32 -17.23 -2.39 -6.75
C GLY A 32 -16.14 -1.34 -7.03
N ARG A 33 -15.85 -1.04 -8.31
CA ARG A 33 -14.64 -0.29 -8.71
C ARG A 33 -14.50 1.08 -8.04
N SER A 34 -15.59 1.82 -7.91
CA SER A 34 -15.60 3.13 -7.25
C SER A 34 -15.31 3.02 -5.75
N TYR A 35 -15.88 2.01 -5.08
CA TYR A 35 -15.65 1.74 -3.67
C TYR A 35 -14.21 1.31 -3.40
N PHE A 36 -13.66 0.39 -4.22
CA PHE A 36 -12.27 -0.02 -4.12
C PHE A 36 -11.31 1.17 -4.27
N ARG A 37 -11.62 2.09 -5.19
CA ARG A 37 -10.82 3.31 -5.41
C ARG A 37 -10.94 4.30 -4.25
N ALA A 38 -12.15 4.52 -3.73
CA ALA A 38 -12.36 5.35 -2.56
C ALA A 38 -11.61 4.79 -1.34
N PHE A 39 -11.63 3.47 -1.18
CA PHE A 39 -10.92 2.77 -0.11
C PHE A 39 -9.40 2.90 -0.25
N GLU A 40 -8.87 2.67 -1.46
CA GLU A 40 -7.45 2.88 -1.79
C GLU A 40 -6.99 4.30 -1.42
N ASN A 41 -7.70 5.32 -1.92
CA ASN A 41 -7.35 6.73 -1.68
C ASN A 41 -7.44 7.10 -0.19
N THR A 42 -8.47 6.61 0.49
CA THR A 42 -8.68 6.86 1.91
C THR A 42 -7.54 6.29 2.74
N LEU A 43 -7.14 5.04 2.46
CA LEU A 43 -6.00 4.42 3.13
C LEU A 43 -4.70 5.18 2.87
N LEU A 44 -4.46 5.63 1.64
CA LEU A 44 -3.27 6.42 1.32
C LEU A 44 -3.20 7.70 2.16
N VAL A 45 -4.31 8.44 2.24
CA VAL A 45 -4.40 9.65 3.07
C VAL A 45 -4.12 9.31 4.53
N PHE A 46 -4.76 8.28 5.08
CA PHE A 46 -4.54 7.88 6.46
C PHE A 46 -3.09 7.51 6.77
N ILE A 47 -2.42 6.78 5.89
CA ILE A 47 -1.00 6.42 6.06
C ILE A 47 -0.15 7.68 6.14
N VAL A 48 -0.35 8.63 5.22
CA VAL A 48 0.40 9.90 5.22
C VAL A 48 0.13 10.70 6.49
N LEU A 49 -1.13 10.82 6.92
CA LEU A 49 -1.49 11.57 8.12
C LEU A 49 -0.90 10.94 9.39
N ILE A 50 -0.92 9.62 9.52
CA ILE A 50 -0.33 8.91 10.67
C ILE A 50 1.18 9.14 10.73
N LEU A 51 1.87 9.10 9.60
CA LEU A 51 3.30 9.40 9.55
C LEU A 51 3.57 10.83 9.99
N LEU A 52 2.85 11.81 9.41
CA LEU A 52 3.03 13.21 9.77
C LEU A 52 2.75 13.46 11.26
N TYR A 53 1.70 12.83 11.80
CA TYR A 53 1.39 12.88 13.23
C TYR A 53 2.54 12.30 14.08
N ALA A 54 3.06 11.14 13.70
CA ALA A 54 4.17 10.50 14.40
C ALA A 54 5.47 11.33 14.36
N TYR A 55 5.62 12.21 13.36
CA TYR A 55 6.72 13.17 13.26
C TYR A 55 6.40 14.56 13.83
N GLY A 56 5.32 14.68 14.63
CA GLY A 56 5.02 15.87 15.43
C GLY A 56 4.16 16.93 14.75
N ALA A 57 3.51 16.61 13.63
CA ALA A 57 2.57 17.54 13.01
C ALA A 57 1.33 17.79 13.91
N HIS A 58 0.86 19.03 13.94
CA HIS A 58 -0.28 19.42 14.77
C HIS A 58 -1.60 18.83 14.25
N LEU A 59 -2.43 18.30 15.15
CA LEU A 59 -3.67 17.61 14.80
C LEU A 59 -4.63 18.45 13.93
N GLY A 60 -4.78 19.74 14.23
CA GLY A 60 -5.62 20.64 13.43
C GLY A 60 -5.16 20.78 11.97
N VAL A 61 -3.84 20.81 11.74
CA VAL A 61 -3.27 20.87 10.39
C VAL A 61 -3.51 19.55 9.66
N LEU A 62 -3.36 18.42 10.36
CA LEU A 62 -3.60 17.09 9.80
C LEU A 62 -5.05 16.88 9.37
N ILE A 63 -6.02 17.35 10.17
CA ILE A 63 -7.44 17.28 9.80
C ILE A 63 -7.69 18.09 8.53
N LEU A 64 -7.16 19.31 8.44
CA LEU A 64 -7.30 20.16 7.27
C LEU A 64 -6.67 19.51 6.03
N LEU A 65 -5.43 19.00 6.15
CA LEU A 65 -4.73 18.30 5.07
C LEU A 65 -5.45 17.02 4.65
N GLY A 66 -6.00 16.27 5.62
CA GLY A 66 -6.76 15.06 5.37
C GLY A 66 -7.99 15.32 4.52
N VAL A 67 -8.81 16.30 4.93
CA VAL A 67 -10.00 16.70 4.16
C VAL A 67 -9.60 17.19 2.78
N ALA A 68 -8.59 18.07 2.67
CA ALA A 68 -8.12 18.58 1.39
C ALA A 68 -7.61 17.46 0.46
N ALA A 69 -6.81 16.52 0.99
CA ALA A 69 -6.28 15.41 0.22
C ALA A 69 -7.37 14.44 -0.21
N THR A 70 -8.33 14.10 0.65
CA THR A 70 -9.47 13.24 0.30
C THR A 70 -10.33 13.87 -0.79
N VAL A 71 -10.64 15.16 -0.68
CA VAL A 71 -11.41 15.88 -1.71
C VAL A 71 -10.61 15.93 -3.02
N PHE A 72 -9.33 16.29 -2.97
CA PHE A 72 -8.47 16.32 -4.15
C PHE A 72 -8.39 14.96 -4.85
N LEU A 73 -8.16 13.88 -4.11
CA LEU A 73 -8.08 12.52 -4.66
C LEU A 73 -9.44 12.05 -5.19
N TYR A 74 -10.55 12.45 -4.59
CA TYR A 74 -11.88 12.14 -5.12
C TYR A 74 -12.06 12.67 -6.54
N PHE A 75 -11.66 13.92 -6.79
CA PHE A 75 -11.80 14.57 -8.10
C PHE A 75 -10.71 14.23 -9.12
N THR A 76 -9.50 13.85 -8.67
CA THR A 76 -8.35 13.62 -9.57
C THR A 76 -8.21 12.16 -10.01
N SER A 77 -9.04 11.25 -9.50
CA SER A 77 -8.83 9.80 -9.61
C SER A 77 -9.25 9.13 -10.93
N GLU A 78 -9.04 9.77 -12.07
CA GLU A 78 -8.97 8.99 -13.32
C GLU A 78 -7.77 8.05 -13.30
N GLU A 79 -7.80 6.98 -14.11
CA GLU A 79 -7.01 5.72 -14.02
C GLU A 79 -5.48 5.86 -14.13
N SER A 80 -4.88 6.67 -13.26
CA SER A 80 -3.53 7.17 -13.36
C SER A 80 -2.48 6.16 -12.86
N PRO A 81 -1.25 6.19 -13.40
CA PRO A 81 -0.09 5.46 -12.86
C PRO A 81 0.33 5.87 -11.43
N VAL A 82 -0.34 6.86 -10.84
CA VAL A 82 -0.16 7.31 -9.44
C VAL A 82 -0.09 6.15 -8.45
N ASN A 83 -0.79 5.04 -8.70
CA ASN A 83 -0.85 3.90 -7.79
C ASN A 83 0.51 3.19 -7.61
N GLN A 84 1.38 3.15 -8.63
CA GLN A 84 2.71 2.55 -8.49
C GLN A 84 3.66 3.44 -7.69
N ILE A 85 3.60 4.75 -7.94
CA ILE A 85 4.37 5.75 -7.19
C ILE A 85 3.92 5.76 -5.73
N ALA A 86 2.60 5.73 -5.48
CA ALA A 86 2.04 5.63 -4.14
C ALA A 86 2.61 4.40 -3.41
N TYR A 87 2.60 3.23 -4.05
CA TYR A 87 3.13 2.02 -3.44
C TYR A 87 4.65 2.07 -3.17
N PHE A 88 5.41 2.78 -4.02
CA PHE A 88 6.82 3.07 -3.75
C PHE A 88 7.00 4.00 -2.53
N LEU A 89 6.20 5.07 -2.44
CA LEU A 89 6.18 5.94 -1.27
C LEU A 89 5.78 5.19 0.00
N LEU A 90 4.89 4.20 -0.10
CA LEU A 90 4.55 3.30 1.01
C LEU A 90 5.74 2.45 1.46
N GLY A 91 6.63 2.04 0.55
CA GLY A 91 7.90 1.41 0.92
C GLY A 91 8.82 2.33 1.72
N ILE A 92 8.85 3.62 1.39
CA ILE A 92 9.58 4.64 2.16
C ILE A 92 8.93 4.85 3.53
N ALA A 93 7.61 4.98 3.59
CA ALA A 93 6.85 5.07 4.82
C ALA A 93 7.11 3.87 5.75
N TYR A 94 7.13 2.67 5.18
CA TYR A 94 7.45 1.43 5.88
C TYR A 94 8.83 1.51 6.55
N PHE A 95 9.86 1.95 5.83
CA PHE A 95 11.20 2.14 6.42
C PHE A 95 11.17 3.10 7.61
N PHE A 96 10.56 4.27 7.45
CA PHE A 96 10.48 5.27 8.52
C PHE A 96 9.71 4.76 9.74
N SER A 97 8.70 3.92 9.53
CA SER A 97 7.90 3.32 10.60
C SER A 97 8.69 2.38 11.51
N THR A 98 9.79 1.80 11.04
CA THR A 98 10.62 0.84 11.82
C THR A 98 11.22 1.42 13.10
N LYS A 99 11.22 2.76 13.26
CA LYS A 99 11.74 3.45 14.46
C LYS A 99 10.86 3.26 15.70
N SER A 100 9.60 2.89 15.54
CA SER A 100 8.66 2.68 16.64
C SER A 100 7.82 1.43 16.37
N VAL A 101 7.71 0.52 17.34
CA VAL A 101 6.97 -0.74 17.16
C VAL A 101 5.49 -0.48 16.85
N ASP A 102 4.86 0.47 17.55
CA ASP A 102 3.45 0.78 17.36
C ASP A 102 3.19 1.40 15.98
N LEU A 103 4.07 2.30 15.54
CA LEU A 103 4.00 2.91 14.22
C LEU A 103 4.25 1.87 13.13
N PHE A 104 5.24 1.00 13.34
CA PHE A 104 5.58 -0.10 12.43
C PHE A 104 4.40 -1.03 12.20
N ILE A 105 3.76 -1.50 13.28
CA ILE A 105 2.58 -2.38 13.18
C ILE A 105 1.44 -1.67 12.45
N THR A 106 1.15 -0.42 12.84
CA THR A 106 0.05 0.36 12.25
C THR A 106 0.26 0.59 10.76
N VAL A 107 1.42 1.10 10.36
CA VAL A 107 1.76 1.37 8.95
C VAL A 107 1.78 0.06 8.15
N SER A 108 2.32 -1.02 8.73
CA SER A 108 2.35 -2.34 8.09
C SER A 108 0.95 -2.86 7.78
N SER A 109 0.03 -2.82 8.75
CA SER A 109 -1.36 -3.22 8.56
C SER A 109 -2.05 -2.36 7.50
N MET A 110 -1.79 -1.05 7.49
CA MET A 110 -2.38 -0.16 6.50
C MET A 110 -1.85 -0.39 5.08
N ILE A 111 -0.55 -0.64 4.91
CA ILE A 111 0.03 -0.98 3.60
C ILE A 111 -0.54 -2.30 3.09
N PHE A 112 -0.69 -3.30 3.96
CA PHE A 112 -1.36 -4.55 3.60
C PHE A 112 -2.80 -4.30 3.13
N LEU A 113 -3.58 -3.54 3.91
CA LEU A 113 -4.96 -3.19 3.56
C LEU A 113 -5.03 -2.38 2.27
N TYR A 114 -4.07 -1.49 2.00
CA TYR A 114 -3.96 -0.71 0.77
C TYR A 114 -3.62 -1.59 -0.43
N GLY A 115 -2.82 -2.64 -0.21
CA GLY A 115 -2.50 -3.63 -1.22
C GLY A 115 -3.73 -4.34 -1.77
N LEU A 116 -4.74 -4.61 -0.93
CA LEU A 116 -5.96 -5.31 -1.35
C LEU A 116 -6.70 -4.59 -2.51
N PRO A 117 -7.18 -3.33 -2.37
CA PRO A 117 -7.84 -2.64 -3.46
C PRO A 117 -6.91 -2.39 -4.63
N LEU A 118 -5.63 -2.09 -4.38
CA LEU A 118 -4.64 -1.89 -5.44
C LEU A 118 -4.52 -3.13 -6.34
N GLY A 119 -4.32 -4.30 -5.75
CA GLY A 119 -4.21 -5.56 -6.46
C GLY A 119 -5.48 -5.91 -7.24
N SER A 120 -6.64 -5.74 -6.60
CA SER A 120 -7.92 -6.01 -7.25
C SER A 120 -8.18 -5.08 -8.45
N LEU A 121 -7.94 -3.78 -8.28
CA LEU A 121 -8.10 -2.78 -9.34
C LEU A 121 -7.08 -2.97 -10.47
N TYR A 122 -5.85 -3.38 -10.15
CA TYR A 122 -4.81 -3.65 -11.15
C TYR A 122 -5.20 -4.82 -12.06
N VAL A 123 -5.70 -5.91 -11.49
CA VAL A 123 -6.22 -7.07 -12.25
C VAL A 123 -7.44 -6.67 -13.06
N ALA A 124 -8.39 -5.94 -12.46
CA ALA A 124 -9.61 -5.48 -13.13
C ALA A 124 -9.32 -4.74 -14.45
N ARG A 125 -8.31 -3.85 -14.46
CA ARG A 125 -7.88 -3.11 -15.66
C ARG A 125 -7.33 -4.01 -16.77
N LYS A 126 -6.78 -5.17 -16.41
CA LYS A 126 -6.10 -6.08 -17.34
C LYS A 126 -6.88 -7.35 -17.64
N MET A 127 -8.15 -7.45 -17.21
CA MET A 127 -8.96 -8.67 -17.38
C MET A 127 -9.13 -9.16 -18.82
N LYS A 128 -8.87 -8.31 -19.83
CA LYS A 128 -8.85 -8.73 -21.24
C LYS A 128 -7.61 -9.56 -21.62
N LYS A 129 -6.57 -9.57 -20.78
CA LYS A 129 -5.32 -10.34 -20.98
C LYS A 129 -5.43 -11.74 -20.37
N SER A 130 -4.51 -12.63 -20.74
CA SER A 130 -4.44 -13.96 -20.13
C SER A 130 -4.11 -13.88 -18.64
N LYS A 131 -4.69 -14.79 -17.83
CA LYS A 131 -4.43 -14.86 -16.37
C LYS A 131 -2.94 -14.97 -16.05
N ARG A 132 -2.19 -15.76 -16.84
CA ARG A 132 -0.74 -15.92 -16.68
C ARG A 132 0.01 -14.60 -16.87
N THR A 133 -0.33 -13.85 -17.93
CA THR A 133 0.27 -12.52 -18.19
C THR A 133 -0.01 -11.56 -17.04
N ILE A 134 -1.24 -11.55 -16.51
CA ILE A 134 -1.60 -10.66 -15.39
C ILE A 134 -0.82 -11.03 -14.13
N LEU A 135 -0.71 -12.31 -13.80
CA LEU A 135 0.06 -12.77 -12.64
C LEU A 135 1.54 -12.43 -12.76
N THR A 136 2.14 -12.63 -13.93
CA THR A 136 3.53 -12.24 -14.18
C THR A 136 3.70 -10.72 -14.07
N ASP A 137 2.77 -9.93 -14.62
CA ASP A 137 2.79 -8.47 -14.48
C ASP A 137 2.70 -8.04 -13.01
N VAL A 138 1.83 -8.66 -12.20
CA VAL A 138 1.72 -8.37 -10.75
C VAL A 138 3.03 -8.71 -10.05
N LEU A 139 3.59 -9.89 -10.29
CA LEU A 139 4.86 -10.32 -9.67
C LEU A 139 6.02 -9.40 -10.05
N LEU A 140 6.13 -8.98 -11.30
CA LEU A 140 7.23 -8.11 -11.74
C LEU A 140 7.09 -6.69 -11.20
N ASN A 141 5.88 -6.12 -11.19
CA ASN A 141 5.68 -4.74 -10.74
C ASN A 141 5.72 -4.63 -9.21
N PHE A 142 5.30 -5.66 -8.47
CA PHE A 142 5.18 -5.58 -7.01
C PHE A 142 6.19 -6.44 -6.24
N GLY A 143 6.83 -7.42 -6.89
CA GLY A 143 7.84 -8.28 -6.27
C GLY A 143 9.08 -7.53 -5.81
N PHE A 144 9.45 -6.47 -6.54
CA PHE A 144 10.56 -5.59 -6.16
C PHE A 144 10.38 -5.00 -4.76
N PHE A 145 9.15 -4.64 -4.36
CA PHE A 145 8.92 -4.04 -3.03
C PHE A 145 9.15 -5.03 -1.88
N VAL A 146 8.90 -6.33 -2.10
CA VAL A 146 9.23 -7.38 -1.13
C VAL A 146 10.74 -7.41 -0.91
N ILE A 147 11.51 -7.36 -2.00
CA ILE A 147 12.98 -7.35 -1.93
C ILE A 147 13.47 -6.10 -1.20
N VAL A 148 12.97 -4.92 -1.57
CA VAL A 148 13.33 -3.66 -0.92
C VAL A 148 13.01 -3.71 0.57
N ALA A 149 11.84 -4.20 0.95
CA ALA A 149 11.47 -4.35 2.35
C ALA A 149 12.44 -5.27 3.11
N LEU A 150 12.76 -6.44 2.56
CA LEU A 150 13.73 -7.35 3.17
C LEU A 150 15.11 -6.70 3.33
N MET A 151 15.61 -6.01 2.29
CA MET A 151 16.88 -5.27 2.36
C MET A 151 16.86 -4.18 3.42
N THR A 152 15.74 -3.48 3.54
CA THR A 152 15.54 -2.42 4.52
C THR A 152 15.71 -2.94 5.95
N ASN A 153 15.17 -4.13 6.25
CA ASN A 153 15.36 -4.74 7.57
C ASN A 153 16.81 -5.12 7.84
N LEU A 154 17.54 -5.60 6.82
CA LEU A 154 18.96 -5.91 6.97
C LEU A 154 19.77 -4.65 7.31
N VAL A 155 19.45 -3.51 6.68
CA VAL A 155 20.08 -2.22 6.99
C VAL A 155 19.76 -1.78 8.41
N VAL A 156 18.48 -1.84 8.83
CA VAL A 156 18.09 -1.50 10.21
C VAL A 156 18.80 -2.39 11.22
N LEU A 157 18.92 -3.70 10.94
CA LEU A 157 19.65 -4.65 11.77
C LEU A 157 21.14 -4.30 11.87
N TYR A 158 21.76 -3.92 10.75
CA TYR A 158 23.17 -3.52 10.74
C TYR A 158 23.41 -2.28 11.59
N ILE A 159 22.56 -1.25 11.45
CA ILE A 159 22.66 0.00 12.21
C ILE A 159 22.41 -0.24 13.71
N ALA A 160 21.45 -1.11 14.07
CA ALA A 160 21.11 -1.36 15.48
C ALA A 160 22.17 -2.17 16.26
N ASN A 161 23.13 -2.79 15.57
CA ASN A 161 24.21 -3.58 16.18
C ASN A 161 25.56 -2.82 16.24
N ILE A 162 25.59 -1.55 15.84
CA ILE A 162 26.74 -0.63 15.94
C ILE A 162 26.44 0.39 17.06
#